data_AF-A0A9P6KQK3-F1
#
_entry.id   AF-A0A9P6KQK3-F1
#
_cell.length_a   1.000
_cell.length_b   1.000
_cell.length_c   1.000
_cell.angle_alpha   90.00
_cell.angle_beta   90.00
_cell.angle_gamma   90.00
#
_symmetry.space_group_name_H-M   'P 1'
#
loop_
_entity.id
_entity.type
_entity.pdbx_description
1 polymer ?
#
loop_
_entity_poly.entity_id
_entity_poly.type
_entity_poly.pdbx_seq_one_letter_code
_entity_poly.pdbx_strand_id
1 'polypeptide(L)'
;MAEERAAHHLLNVLEERGLDSNLDLDNVLLAFEDDDMKREAAEWVEEYLHEDTLLTKEELELYQTLKKKSILHQYEAEEEPVRPILDHELASAIGSLQTSTAAIEEQCKVLEAQKDALMKLKALDKSNLDVEHERNERRRRKNQEKARLDASVNDVSTTIHEQLADAQRDIDTEKAMLRSYLTERLTSDDQILSRLPAIVSQIVTEPEVSEDEKSVEQWCKAVISYRTAEIKAKVDTVYLTSLTDYSPGDLIVASEEELGERKAALKTELEDLHTEIASVAEMVVDHELRKPMKDMQERKERDANQARSAWLNYVVTTLDYMAKRLDTVTTYTKNVDEFQEAVAHINQVTAKRMQDMTKEVSGPGIRRAKSSRNSIFSPALKLKPTKALDLPVALQDALRHASISFNQDSVKALQKSLAETQIERSKKLQDLYDSDSSSTQAVLAERFSKADADLRLIFGPLYKHTPFRQVNLTDSKLERELEKMDQELDDASEQLLNAEANELSLSDPKVRAFIAKHGR
;
A
#
# COMPACT_ATOMS: atom_id res chain seq x y z
N MET A 1 59.88 -53.50 -23.75
CA MET A 1 60.08 -53.02 -22.38
C MET A 1 58.98 -53.43 -21.40
N ALA A 2 57.69 -53.14 -21.64
CA ALA A 2 56.60 -53.66 -20.80
C ALA A 2 56.32 -55.15 -21.10
N GLU A 3 56.28 -55.49 -22.38
CA GLU A 3 56.03 -56.85 -22.90
C GLU A 3 57.09 -57.88 -22.44
N GLU A 4 58.37 -57.50 -22.45
CA GLU A 4 59.46 -58.37 -21.95
C GLU A 4 59.36 -58.58 -20.44
N ARG A 5 58.87 -57.58 -19.68
CA ARG A 5 58.64 -57.72 -18.24
C ARG A 5 57.46 -58.63 -17.94
N ALA A 6 56.40 -58.61 -18.75
CA ALA A 6 55.28 -59.52 -18.63
C ALA A 6 55.70 -60.98 -18.91
N ALA A 7 56.52 -61.20 -19.94
CA ALA A 7 57.11 -62.51 -20.22
C ALA A 7 58.00 -63.00 -19.06
N HIS A 8 58.86 -62.13 -18.50
CA HIS A 8 59.69 -62.47 -17.34
C HIS A 8 58.88 -62.70 -16.06
N HIS A 9 57.79 -61.96 -15.85
CA HIS A 9 56.89 -62.14 -14.71
C HIS A 9 56.15 -63.48 -14.77
N LEU A 10 55.66 -63.84 -15.96
CA LEU A 10 55.04 -65.15 -16.20
C LEU A 10 56.03 -66.29 -15.97
N LEU A 11 57.27 -66.16 -16.48
CA LEU A 11 58.32 -67.15 -16.28
C LEU A 11 58.71 -67.30 -14.81
N ASN A 12 58.86 -66.21 -14.06
CA ASN A 12 59.12 -66.26 -12.62
C ASN A 12 58.00 -66.97 -11.86
N VAL A 13 56.73 -66.69 -12.19
CA VAL A 13 55.57 -67.33 -11.53
C VAL A 13 55.50 -68.84 -11.84
N LEU A 14 55.92 -69.26 -13.03
CA LEU A 14 55.98 -70.68 -13.41
C LEU A 14 57.13 -71.42 -12.71
N GLU A 15 58.31 -70.78 -12.63
CA GLU A 15 59.50 -71.31 -11.95
C GLU A 15 59.27 -71.43 -10.43
N GLU A 16 58.70 -70.40 -9.79
CA GLU A 16 58.40 -70.40 -8.36
C GLU A 16 57.42 -71.52 -7.94
N ARG A 17 56.58 -71.98 -8.88
CA ARG A 17 55.53 -73.00 -8.65
C ARG A 17 55.95 -74.40 -9.11
N GLY A 18 57.15 -74.56 -9.66
CA GLY A 18 57.70 -75.87 -10.08
C GLY A 18 56.92 -76.52 -11.22
N LEU A 19 56.29 -75.72 -12.08
CA LEU A 19 55.52 -76.20 -13.24
C LEU A 19 56.39 -76.49 -14.47
N ASP A 20 57.70 -76.28 -14.35
CA ASP A 20 58.71 -76.40 -15.42
C ASP A 20 58.85 -77.81 -16.02
N SER A 21 58.39 -78.86 -15.34
CA SER A 21 58.60 -80.25 -15.82
C SER A 21 57.71 -80.66 -17.01
N ASN A 22 56.68 -79.88 -17.35
CA ASN A 22 55.71 -80.22 -18.39
C ASN A 22 55.55 -79.16 -19.50
N LEU A 23 56.28 -78.04 -19.44
CA LEU A 23 56.18 -76.97 -20.45
C LEU A 23 57.56 -76.71 -21.06
N ASP A 24 57.61 -76.68 -22.39
CA ASP A 24 58.83 -76.37 -23.14
C ASP A 24 59.03 -74.84 -23.16
N LEU A 25 60.08 -74.37 -22.49
CA LEU A 25 60.37 -72.95 -22.26
C LEU A 25 60.49 -72.16 -23.58
N ASP A 26 61.00 -72.82 -24.62
CA ASP A 26 61.14 -72.25 -25.96
C ASP A 26 59.78 -71.98 -26.63
N ASN A 27 58.72 -72.74 -26.31
CA ASN A 27 57.38 -72.50 -26.86
C ASN A 27 56.68 -71.28 -26.26
N VAL A 28 56.95 -70.97 -24.98
CA VAL A 28 56.42 -69.76 -24.34
C VAL A 28 57.10 -68.53 -24.90
N LEU A 29 58.42 -68.58 -25.12
CA LEU A 29 59.14 -67.49 -25.77
C LEU A 29 58.71 -67.31 -27.23
N LEU A 30 58.48 -68.40 -27.98
CA LEU A 30 57.92 -68.35 -29.35
C LEU A 30 56.50 -67.75 -29.38
N ALA A 31 55.66 -68.01 -28.38
CA ALA A 31 54.32 -67.42 -28.29
C ALA A 31 54.33 -65.90 -28.01
N PHE A 32 55.42 -65.38 -27.41
CA PHE A 32 55.66 -63.94 -27.23
C PHE A 32 56.46 -63.31 -28.38
N GLU A 33 56.86 -64.07 -29.40
CA GLU A 33 57.45 -63.58 -30.65
C GLU A 33 56.39 -63.25 -31.73
N ASP A 34 55.16 -63.77 -31.63
CA ASP A 34 54.06 -63.48 -32.55
C ASP A 34 53.38 -62.13 -32.21
N ASP A 35 53.41 -61.16 -33.13
CA ASP A 35 53.14 -59.74 -32.86
C ASP A 35 51.70 -59.46 -32.38
N ASP A 36 50.72 -60.27 -32.80
CA ASP A 36 49.31 -60.11 -32.39
C ASP A 36 49.03 -60.71 -31.00
N MET A 37 49.63 -61.88 -30.72
CA MET A 37 49.41 -62.61 -29.47
C MET A 37 50.20 -62.00 -28.30
N LYS A 38 51.30 -61.30 -28.60
CA LYS A 38 52.19 -60.67 -27.62
C LYS A 38 51.51 -59.57 -26.79
N ARG A 39 50.63 -58.77 -27.38
CA ARG A 39 49.96 -57.66 -26.68
C ARG A 39 48.82 -58.18 -25.79
N GLU A 40 48.02 -59.10 -26.32
CA GLU A 40 46.93 -59.74 -25.58
C GLU A 40 47.47 -60.57 -24.40
N ALA A 41 48.58 -61.29 -24.61
CA ALA A 41 49.23 -62.04 -23.53
C ALA A 41 49.84 -61.13 -22.45
N ALA A 42 50.38 -59.96 -22.81
CA ALA A 42 50.91 -59.00 -21.85
C ALA A 42 49.79 -58.35 -21.01
N GLU A 43 48.68 -57.97 -21.63
CA GLU A 43 47.50 -57.44 -20.94
C GLU A 43 46.85 -58.49 -20.03
N TRP A 44 46.78 -59.75 -20.48
CA TRP A 44 46.29 -60.85 -19.66
C TRP A 44 47.18 -61.14 -18.45
N VAL A 45 48.52 -61.12 -18.61
CA VAL A 45 49.45 -61.30 -17.49
C VAL A 45 49.35 -60.13 -16.49
N GLU A 46 49.22 -58.90 -16.97
CA GLU A 46 49.04 -57.73 -16.09
C GLU A 46 47.65 -57.66 -15.45
N GLU A 47 46.60 -58.29 -15.98
CA GLU A 47 45.26 -58.27 -15.39
C GLU A 47 45.05 -59.43 -14.40
N TYR A 48 45.52 -60.64 -14.73
CA TYR A 48 45.18 -61.86 -14.00
C TYR A 48 46.30 -62.40 -13.09
N LEU A 49 47.55 -61.95 -13.22
CA LEU A 49 48.71 -62.47 -12.49
C LEU A 49 49.22 -61.50 -11.40
N HIS A 50 48.47 -61.40 -10.30
CA HIS A 50 48.79 -60.56 -9.12
C HIS A 50 48.93 -61.39 -7.84
N GLU A 51 49.57 -60.81 -6.80
CA GLU A 51 49.70 -61.44 -5.47
C GLU A 51 48.34 -61.86 -4.87
N ASP A 52 47.25 -61.17 -5.20
CA ASP A 52 45.90 -61.45 -4.70
C ASP A 52 45.17 -62.58 -5.46
N THR A 53 45.58 -62.92 -6.68
CA THR A 53 44.94 -63.96 -7.53
C THR A 53 45.73 -65.28 -7.58
N LEU A 54 46.91 -65.30 -6.98
CA LEU A 54 47.88 -66.39 -7.06
C LEU A 54 47.97 -67.12 -5.71
N LEU A 55 47.63 -68.42 -5.65
CA LEU A 55 47.82 -69.24 -4.44
C LEU A 55 49.28 -69.19 -4.00
N THR A 56 49.53 -68.99 -2.71
CA THR A 56 50.88 -68.99 -2.15
C THR A 56 51.49 -70.41 -2.16
N LYS A 57 52.81 -70.52 -2.06
CA LYS A 57 53.52 -71.82 -2.13
C LYS A 57 53.06 -72.80 -1.05
N GLU A 58 52.77 -72.29 0.15
CA GLU A 58 52.25 -73.07 1.26
C GLU A 58 50.83 -73.59 0.98
N GLU A 59 49.97 -72.78 0.37
CA GLU A 59 48.60 -73.17 -0.02
C GLU A 59 48.59 -74.18 -1.17
N LEU A 60 49.54 -74.06 -2.11
CA LEU A 60 49.69 -75.01 -3.22
C LEU A 60 50.23 -76.36 -2.75
N GLU A 61 51.19 -76.38 -1.82
CA GLU A 61 51.64 -77.61 -1.17
C GLU A 61 50.53 -78.25 -0.33
N LEU A 62 49.70 -77.45 0.34
CA LEU A 62 48.51 -77.93 1.04
C LEU A 62 47.50 -78.57 0.06
N TYR A 63 47.23 -77.92 -1.06
CA TYR A 63 46.32 -78.42 -2.08
C TYR A 63 46.84 -79.72 -2.73
N GLN A 64 48.14 -79.81 -3.02
CA GLN A 64 48.75 -81.02 -3.59
C GLN A 64 48.82 -82.18 -2.59
N THR A 65 49.06 -81.91 -1.30
CA THR A 65 49.03 -82.93 -0.25
C THR A 65 47.62 -83.44 0.01
N LEU A 66 46.60 -82.58 -0.10
CA LEU A 66 45.18 -82.96 -0.04
C LEU A 66 44.75 -83.78 -1.27
N LYS A 67 45.24 -83.44 -2.47
CA LYS A 67 45.02 -84.20 -3.71
C LYS A 67 45.69 -85.58 -3.69
N LYS A 68 46.95 -85.67 -3.21
CA LYS A 68 47.68 -86.95 -3.09
C LYS A 68 47.08 -87.90 -2.05
N LYS A 69 46.44 -87.37 -1.00
CA LYS A 69 45.74 -88.16 0.02
C LYS A 69 44.32 -88.57 -0.37
N SER A 70 43.84 -88.18 -1.56
CA SER A 70 42.48 -88.45 -2.06
C SER A 70 41.37 -88.00 -1.10
N ILE A 71 41.58 -86.88 -0.38
CA ILE A 71 40.61 -86.30 0.58
C ILE A 71 39.78 -85.18 -0.07
N LEU A 72 40.11 -84.77 -1.30
CA LEU A 72 39.38 -83.73 -2.02
C LEU A 72 37.88 -84.06 -2.19
N HIS A 73 37.55 -85.33 -2.42
CA HIS A 73 36.16 -85.79 -2.55
C HIS A 73 35.35 -85.75 -1.24
N GLN A 74 35.99 -85.60 -0.07
CA GLN A 74 35.29 -85.44 1.21
C GLN A 74 34.85 -84.00 1.50
N TYR A 75 35.31 -83.03 0.70
CA TYR A 75 34.89 -81.63 0.79
C TYR A 75 33.97 -81.20 -0.38
N GLU A 76 33.83 -82.03 -1.41
CA GLU A 76 32.85 -81.88 -2.50
C GLU A 76 31.50 -82.56 -2.20
N ALA A 77 31.43 -83.44 -1.20
CA ALA A 77 30.21 -84.13 -0.81
C ALA A 77 29.53 -83.41 0.38
N GLU A 78 28.32 -82.93 0.14
CA GLU A 78 27.36 -82.48 1.15
C GLU A 78 27.11 -83.61 2.18
N GLU A 79 27.81 -83.61 3.32
CA GLU A 79 27.32 -84.03 4.65
C GLU A 79 28.50 -84.18 5.65
N GLU A 80 28.42 -83.45 6.77
CA GLU A 80 29.42 -83.45 7.85
C GLU A 80 29.44 -84.79 8.62
N PRO A 81 30.61 -85.43 8.83
CA PRO A 81 30.75 -86.47 9.83
C PRO A 81 31.30 -85.89 11.14
N VAL A 82 30.47 -85.91 12.18
CA VAL A 82 30.82 -85.50 13.55
C VAL A 82 31.93 -86.41 14.11
N ARG A 83 33.09 -85.81 14.38
CA ARG A 83 34.25 -86.41 15.05
C ARG A 83 34.00 -86.53 16.57
N PRO A 84 34.52 -87.57 17.25
CA PRO A 84 34.49 -87.64 18.72
C PRO A 84 35.37 -86.55 19.35
N ILE A 85 34.77 -85.79 20.27
CA ILE A 85 35.33 -84.57 20.86
C ILE A 85 36.59 -84.89 21.70
N LEU A 86 37.73 -84.32 21.33
CA LEU A 86 38.97 -84.40 22.11
C LEU A 86 38.98 -83.36 23.25
N ASP A 87 39.67 -83.63 24.36
CA ASP A 87 39.75 -82.72 25.52
C ASP A 87 40.28 -81.30 25.18
N HIS A 88 41.15 -81.17 24.18
CA HIS A 88 41.59 -79.86 23.69
C HIS A 88 40.48 -79.11 22.92
N GLU A 89 39.56 -79.84 22.27
CA GLU A 89 38.37 -79.27 21.61
C GLU A 89 37.35 -78.84 22.67
N LEU A 90 37.21 -79.58 23.79
CA LEU A 90 36.42 -79.13 24.95
C LEU A 90 37.01 -77.87 25.60
N ALA A 91 38.33 -77.84 25.82
CA ALA A 91 38.99 -76.67 26.38
C ALA A 91 38.87 -75.44 25.45
N SER A 92 39.01 -75.66 24.13
CA SER A 92 38.81 -74.62 23.12
C SER A 92 37.35 -74.16 23.05
N ALA A 93 36.38 -75.09 23.13
CA ALA A 93 34.95 -74.78 23.15
C ALA A 93 34.56 -74.00 24.42
N ILE A 94 35.13 -74.35 25.59
CA ILE A 94 34.94 -73.60 26.83
C ILE A 94 35.55 -72.21 26.72
N GLY A 95 36.77 -72.09 26.18
CA GLY A 95 37.40 -70.79 25.94
C GLY A 95 36.61 -69.91 24.96
N SER A 96 36.09 -70.51 23.89
CA SER A 96 35.21 -69.85 22.91
C SER A 96 33.88 -69.45 23.54
N LEU A 97 33.26 -70.31 24.35
CA LEU A 97 32.02 -70.01 25.06
C LEU A 97 32.23 -68.90 26.09
N GLN A 98 33.34 -68.89 26.82
CA GLN A 98 33.70 -67.82 27.75
C GLN A 98 33.95 -66.50 27.03
N THR A 99 34.63 -66.54 25.88
CA THR A 99 34.85 -65.36 25.04
C THR A 99 33.53 -64.83 24.48
N SER A 100 32.64 -65.73 24.04
CA SER A 100 31.28 -65.39 23.59
C SER A 100 30.43 -64.82 24.72
N THR A 101 30.51 -65.40 25.93
CA THR A 101 29.80 -64.91 27.11
C THR A 101 30.32 -63.53 27.53
N ALA A 102 31.64 -63.31 27.50
CA ALA A 102 32.24 -62.01 27.76
C ALA A 102 31.82 -60.96 26.72
N ALA A 103 31.76 -61.34 25.43
CA ALA A 103 31.27 -60.48 24.36
C ALA A 103 29.78 -60.15 24.52
N ILE A 104 28.96 -61.12 24.94
CA ILE A 104 27.53 -60.90 25.24
C ILE A 104 27.38 -59.97 26.44
N GLU A 105 28.16 -60.14 27.51
CA GLU A 105 28.14 -59.24 28.66
C GLU A 105 28.56 -57.81 28.29
N GLU A 106 29.55 -57.66 27.41
CA GLU A 106 29.95 -56.35 26.88
C GLU A 106 28.81 -55.73 26.04
N GLN A 107 28.17 -56.52 25.18
CA GLN A 107 27.01 -56.07 24.41
C GLN A 107 25.83 -55.70 25.32
N CYS A 108 25.57 -56.46 26.38
CA CYS A 108 24.54 -56.13 27.37
C CYS A 108 24.85 -54.81 28.08
N LYS A 109 26.11 -54.57 28.48
CA LYS A 109 26.53 -53.28 29.07
C LYS A 109 26.36 -52.13 28.10
N VAL A 110 26.69 -52.31 26.82
CA VAL A 110 26.47 -51.31 25.78
C VAL A 110 24.98 -51.03 25.59
N LEU A 111 24.13 -52.06 25.56
CA LEU A 111 22.68 -51.90 25.43
C LEU A 111 22.06 -51.22 26.67
N GLU A 112 22.55 -51.51 27.87
CA GLU A 112 22.15 -50.80 29.09
C GLU A 112 22.56 -49.32 29.03
N ALA A 113 23.79 -49.03 28.61
CA ALA A 113 24.25 -47.66 28.40
C ALA A 113 23.43 -46.92 27.33
N GLN A 114 23.07 -47.60 26.23
CA GLN A 114 22.20 -47.05 25.17
C GLN A 114 20.78 -46.81 25.69
N LYS A 115 20.21 -47.74 26.46
CA LYS A 115 18.90 -47.59 27.11
C LYS A 115 18.90 -46.41 28.07
N ASP A 116 19.93 -46.25 28.89
CA ASP A 116 20.05 -45.13 29.82
C ASP A 116 20.24 -43.80 29.09
N ALA A 117 21.01 -43.78 28.00
CA ALA A 117 21.14 -42.62 27.14
C ALA A 117 19.80 -42.23 26.47
N LEU A 118 19.04 -43.21 25.97
CA LEU A 118 17.70 -42.99 25.42
C LEU A 118 16.70 -42.49 26.46
N MET A 119 16.74 -43.02 27.68
CA MET A 119 15.89 -42.55 28.77
C MET A 119 16.24 -41.12 29.18
N LYS A 120 17.53 -40.75 29.18
CA LYS A 120 17.98 -39.36 29.41
C LYS A 120 17.54 -38.43 28.28
N LEU A 121 17.65 -38.84 27.01
CA LEU A 121 17.16 -38.07 25.86
C LEU A 121 15.64 -37.87 25.92
N LYS A 122 14.88 -38.92 26.25
CA LYS A 122 13.42 -38.84 26.40
C LYS A 122 12.99 -37.92 27.54
N ALA A 123 13.78 -37.84 28.62
CA ALA A 123 13.53 -36.91 29.72
C ALA A 123 13.80 -35.45 29.31
N LEU A 124 14.84 -35.20 28.50
CA LEU A 124 15.14 -33.87 27.94
C LEU A 124 14.08 -33.42 26.92
N ASP A 125 13.60 -34.34 26.07
CA ASP A 125 12.61 -34.03 25.04
C ASP A 125 11.24 -33.62 25.65
N LYS A 126 10.83 -34.26 26.76
CA LYS A 126 9.64 -33.82 27.51
C LYS A 126 9.73 -32.37 27.99
N SER A 127 10.91 -31.92 28.42
CA SER A 127 11.11 -30.53 28.87
C SER A 127 11.09 -29.53 27.70
N ASN A 128 11.49 -29.95 26.49
CA ASN A 128 11.43 -29.11 25.30
C ASN A 128 10.00 -28.92 24.78
N LEU A 129 9.12 -29.93 24.91
CA LEU A 129 7.72 -29.82 24.50
C LEU A 129 6.96 -28.73 25.27
N ASP A 130 7.20 -28.60 26.58
CA ASP A 130 6.58 -27.56 27.40
C ASP A 130 7.06 -26.15 27.00
N VAL A 131 8.37 -26.01 26.71
CA VAL A 131 8.96 -24.74 26.24
C VAL A 131 8.46 -24.37 24.84
N GLU A 132 8.36 -25.34 23.93
CA GLU A 132 7.75 -25.20 22.60
C GLU A 132 6.28 -24.78 22.71
N HIS A 133 5.52 -25.41 23.61
CA HIS A 133 4.12 -25.08 23.85
C HIS A 133 3.95 -23.65 24.38
N GLU A 134 4.75 -23.24 25.36
CA GLU A 134 4.75 -21.85 25.85
C GLU A 134 5.12 -20.85 24.75
N ARG A 135 6.13 -21.16 23.92
CA ARG A 135 6.54 -20.30 22.81
C ARG A 135 5.44 -20.16 21.77
N ASN A 136 4.74 -21.26 21.45
CA ASN A 136 3.60 -21.25 20.52
C ASN A 136 2.40 -20.50 21.11
N GLU A 137 2.10 -20.65 22.40
CA GLU A 137 1.06 -19.86 23.07
C GLU A 137 1.39 -18.36 23.08
N ARG A 138 2.65 -17.97 23.34
CA ARG A 138 3.08 -16.56 23.23
C ARG A 138 2.93 -16.02 21.81
N ARG A 139 3.31 -16.80 20.79
CA ARG A 139 3.11 -16.43 19.37
C ARG A 139 1.62 -16.29 19.04
N ARG A 140 0.78 -17.20 19.53
CA ARG A 140 -0.68 -17.15 19.34
C ARG A 140 -1.27 -15.89 19.96
N ARG A 141 -0.89 -15.55 21.21
CA ARG A 141 -1.32 -14.30 21.88
C ARG A 141 -0.88 -13.06 21.11
N LYS A 142 0.40 -12.99 20.71
CA LYS A 142 0.91 -11.87 19.90
C LYS A 142 0.16 -11.72 18.57
N ASN A 143 -0.14 -12.83 17.89
CA ASN A 143 -0.89 -12.79 16.63
C ASN A 143 -2.35 -12.37 16.83
N GLN A 144 -2.97 -12.78 17.95
CA GLN A 144 -4.32 -12.34 18.32
C GLN A 144 -4.34 -10.84 18.65
N GLU A 145 -3.36 -10.36 19.42
CA GLU A 145 -3.20 -8.93 19.72
C GLU A 145 -2.96 -8.12 18.45
N LYS A 146 -2.08 -8.59 17.56
CA LYS A 146 -1.86 -7.96 16.25
C LYS A 146 -3.15 -7.92 15.44
N ALA A 147 -3.85 -9.04 15.28
CA ALA A 147 -5.11 -9.09 14.53
C ALA A 147 -6.19 -8.18 15.14
N ARG A 148 -6.23 -8.07 16.48
CA ARG A 148 -7.13 -7.15 17.19
C ARG A 148 -6.76 -5.68 16.94
N LEU A 149 -5.47 -5.34 16.98
CA LEU A 149 -4.99 -4.00 16.67
C LEU A 149 -5.26 -3.65 15.21
N ASP A 150 -4.98 -4.55 14.27
CA ASP A 150 -5.27 -4.37 12.84
C ASP A 150 -6.77 -4.16 12.60
N ALA A 151 -7.64 -4.94 13.27
CA ALA A 151 -9.09 -4.74 13.20
C ALA A 151 -9.52 -3.39 13.79
N SER A 152 -8.97 -3.00 14.94
CA SER A 152 -9.26 -1.70 15.56
C SER A 152 -8.76 -0.51 14.71
N VAL A 153 -7.62 -0.67 14.05
CA VAL A 153 -7.07 0.32 13.11
C VAL A 153 -7.99 0.46 11.91
N ASN A 154 -8.42 -0.66 11.31
CA ASN A 154 -9.34 -0.62 10.18
C ASN A 154 -10.68 0.01 10.57
N ASP A 155 -11.23 -0.32 11.74
CA ASP A 155 -12.47 0.26 12.27
C ASP A 155 -12.35 1.77 12.43
N VAL A 156 -11.28 2.25 13.09
CA VAL A 156 -11.02 3.69 13.22
C VAL A 156 -10.83 4.34 11.85
N SER A 157 -10.15 3.67 10.93
CA SER A 157 -9.94 4.19 9.57
C SER A 157 -11.25 4.30 8.78
N THR A 158 -12.15 3.32 8.90
CA THR A 158 -13.47 3.37 8.28
C THR A 158 -14.32 4.46 8.91
N THR A 159 -14.32 4.61 10.24
CA THR A 159 -15.05 5.68 10.92
C THR A 159 -14.54 7.06 10.51
N ILE A 160 -13.22 7.27 10.40
CA ILE A 160 -12.65 8.53 9.92
C ILE A 160 -13.11 8.80 8.49
N HIS A 161 -13.10 7.80 7.61
CA HIS A 161 -13.53 7.97 6.23
C HIS A 161 -15.03 8.30 6.12
N GLU A 162 -15.87 7.63 6.91
CA GLU A 162 -17.31 7.92 7.01
C GLU A 162 -17.56 9.34 7.51
N GLN A 163 -16.94 9.74 8.63
CA GLN A 163 -17.07 11.10 9.17
C GLN A 163 -16.62 12.18 8.18
N LEU A 164 -15.59 11.87 7.39
CA LEU A 164 -15.03 12.81 6.43
C LEU A 164 -15.88 12.90 5.15
N ALA A 165 -16.50 11.79 4.74
CA ALA A 165 -17.50 11.77 3.69
C ALA A 165 -18.78 12.50 4.10
N ASP A 166 -19.22 12.32 5.36
CA ASP A 166 -20.35 13.05 5.93
C ASP A 166 -20.05 14.56 6.00
N ALA A 167 -18.88 14.95 6.51
CA ALA A 167 -18.47 16.36 6.55
C ALA A 167 -18.39 16.99 5.14
N GLN A 168 -17.91 16.24 4.14
CA GLN A 168 -17.88 16.69 2.76
C GLN A 168 -19.29 16.86 2.18
N ARG A 169 -20.20 15.93 2.50
CA ARG A 169 -21.60 16.02 2.10
C ARG A 169 -22.28 17.22 2.75
N ASP A 170 -22.03 17.47 4.02
CA ASP A 170 -22.54 18.64 4.74
C ASP A 170 -22.04 19.94 4.09
N ILE A 171 -20.74 20.05 3.76
CA ILE A 171 -20.19 21.19 3.00
C ILE A 171 -20.91 21.37 1.66
N ASP A 172 -21.12 20.29 0.90
CA ASP A 172 -21.76 20.37 -0.40
C ASP A 172 -23.22 20.82 -0.28
N THR A 173 -23.94 20.35 0.75
CA THR A 173 -25.32 20.80 1.04
C THR A 173 -25.37 22.26 1.47
N GLU A 174 -24.46 22.70 2.34
CA GLU A 174 -24.34 24.10 2.77
C GLU A 174 -23.97 25.01 1.59
N LYS A 175 -23.06 24.60 0.71
CA LYS A 175 -22.73 25.34 -0.51
C LYS A 175 -23.93 25.43 -1.46
N ALA A 176 -24.71 24.37 -1.61
CA ALA A 176 -25.91 24.39 -2.44
C ALA A 176 -26.99 25.32 -1.85
N MET A 177 -27.20 25.28 -0.53
CA MET A 177 -28.11 26.18 0.18
C MET A 177 -27.65 27.64 0.13
N LEU A 178 -26.36 27.89 0.29
CA LEU A 178 -25.77 29.22 0.17
C LEU A 178 -25.93 29.77 -1.25
N ARG A 179 -25.71 28.95 -2.27
CA ARG A 179 -25.92 29.34 -3.68
C ARG A 179 -27.38 29.70 -3.94
N SER A 180 -28.33 28.87 -3.54
CA SER A 180 -29.74 29.15 -3.75
C SER A 180 -30.17 30.42 -3.00
N TYR A 181 -29.78 30.55 -1.72
CA TYR A 181 -30.03 31.75 -0.92
C TYR A 181 -29.45 33.01 -1.57
N LEU A 182 -28.20 32.95 -2.03
CA LEU A 182 -27.51 34.08 -2.66
C LEU A 182 -28.17 34.45 -3.99
N THR A 183 -28.59 33.49 -4.81
CA THR A 183 -29.33 33.77 -6.05
C THR A 183 -30.70 34.40 -5.78
N GLU A 184 -31.47 33.91 -4.81
CA GLU A 184 -32.77 34.49 -4.45
C GLU A 184 -32.61 35.91 -3.89
N ARG A 185 -31.58 36.15 -3.08
CA ARG A 185 -31.35 37.47 -2.47
C ARG A 185 -30.80 38.47 -3.47
N LEU A 186 -29.83 38.10 -4.32
CA LEU A 186 -29.33 39.00 -5.36
C LEU A 186 -30.43 39.33 -6.37
N THR A 187 -31.27 38.37 -6.77
CA THR A 187 -32.40 38.67 -7.67
C THR A 187 -33.43 39.59 -7.01
N SER A 188 -33.70 39.43 -5.71
CA SER A 188 -34.52 40.38 -4.94
C SER A 188 -33.89 41.77 -4.89
N ASP A 189 -32.57 41.87 -4.75
CA ASP A 189 -31.86 43.15 -4.70
C ASP A 189 -31.84 43.83 -6.07
N ASP A 190 -31.62 43.08 -7.14
CA ASP A 190 -31.73 43.58 -8.52
C ASP A 190 -33.14 44.11 -8.82
N GLN A 191 -34.19 43.50 -8.27
CA GLN A 191 -35.56 44.03 -8.36
C GLN A 191 -35.75 45.35 -7.62
N ILE A 192 -35.08 45.55 -6.48
CA ILE A 192 -35.12 46.82 -5.73
C ILE A 192 -34.30 47.88 -6.48
N LEU A 193 -33.09 47.52 -6.91
CA LEU A 193 -32.18 48.39 -7.64
C LEU A 193 -32.75 48.83 -8.99
N SER A 194 -33.49 47.98 -9.70
CA SER A 194 -34.16 48.35 -10.96
C SER A 194 -35.31 49.35 -10.78
N ARG A 195 -35.94 49.41 -9.60
CA ARG A 195 -36.97 50.40 -9.26
C ARG A 195 -36.38 51.72 -8.75
N LEU A 196 -35.14 51.70 -8.30
CA LEU A 196 -34.43 52.84 -7.71
C LEU A 196 -34.28 54.03 -8.69
N PRO A 197 -33.95 53.83 -9.99
CA PRO A 197 -33.91 54.92 -10.97
C PRO A 197 -35.22 55.70 -11.09
N ALA A 198 -36.37 55.02 -11.00
CA ALA A 198 -37.67 55.70 -11.04
C ALA A 198 -37.84 56.60 -9.80
N ILE A 199 -37.45 56.12 -8.62
CA ILE A 199 -37.48 56.90 -7.38
C ILE A 199 -36.49 58.08 -7.46
N VAL A 200 -35.27 57.86 -7.95
CA VAL A 200 -34.26 58.92 -8.12
C VAL A 200 -34.76 59.96 -9.12
N SER A 201 -35.41 59.57 -10.21
CA SER A 201 -35.97 60.54 -11.16
C SER A 201 -37.02 61.45 -10.52
N GLN A 202 -37.78 60.95 -9.55
CA GLN A 202 -38.77 61.72 -8.79
C GLN A 202 -38.15 62.63 -7.70
N ILE A 203 -36.93 62.31 -7.26
CA ILE A 203 -36.11 63.11 -6.32
C ILE A 203 -35.31 64.20 -7.06
N VAL A 204 -34.85 63.89 -8.27
CA VAL A 204 -33.92 64.71 -9.07
C VAL A 204 -34.65 65.63 -10.03
N THR A 205 -35.95 65.47 -10.28
CA THR A 205 -36.76 66.53 -10.90
C THR A 205 -36.54 67.81 -10.12
N GLU A 206 -35.69 68.67 -10.67
CA GLU A 206 -35.42 69.99 -10.16
C GLU A 206 -36.76 70.69 -10.03
N PRO A 207 -37.03 71.38 -8.91
CA PRO A 207 -38.12 72.33 -8.91
C PRO A 207 -37.78 73.29 -10.05
N GLU A 208 -38.62 73.36 -11.09
CA GLU A 208 -38.48 74.36 -12.13
C GLU A 208 -38.47 75.72 -11.41
N VAL A 209 -37.26 76.25 -11.23
CA VAL A 209 -37.08 77.54 -10.58
C VAL A 209 -37.66 78.57 -11.54
N SER A 210 -38.83 79.07 -11.17
CA SER A 210 -39.14 80.49 -11.23
C SER A 210 -39.38 81.10 -12.62
N GLU A 211 -40.26 80.53 -13.43
CA GLU A 211 -41.14 81.40 -14.25
C GLU A 211 -42.34 81.90 -13.44
N ASP A 212 -42.89 81.04 -12.57
CA ASP A 212 -44.04 81.40 -11.73
C ASP A 212 -43.72 82.49 -10.70
N GLU A 213 -42.58 82.46 -10.00
CA GLU A 213 -42.32 83.45 -8.95
C GLU A 213 -42.08 84.87 -9.51
N LYS A 214 -41.33 84.97 -10.61
CA LYS A 214 -41.12 86.24 -11.32
C LYS A 214 -42.42 86.75 -11.93
N SER A 215 -43.27 85.86 -12.44
CA SER A 215 -44.56 86.26 -12.97
C SER A 215 -45.50 86.72 -11.85
N VAL A 216 -45.56 86.04 -10.70
CA VAL A 216 -46.37 86.45 -9.54
C VAL A 216 -45.99 87.84 -9.04
N GLU A 217 -44.70 88.13 -8.95
CA GLU A 217 -44.22 89.47 -8.58
C GLU A 217 -44.64 90.54 -9.60
N GLN A 218 -44.61 90.21 -10.90
CA GLN A 218 -45.08 91.09 -11.99
C GLN A 218 -46.59 91.29 -11.96
N TRP A 219 -47.38 90.24 -11.73
CA TRP A 219 -48.84 90.30 -11.60
C TRP A 219 -49.24 91.15 -10.39
N CYS A 220 -48.57 90.98 -9.24
CA CYS A 220 -48.83 91.82 -8.06
C CYS A 220 -48.57 93.29 -8.36
N LYS A 221 -47.46 93.63 -9.04
CA LYS A 221 -47.18 95.01 -9.47
C LYS A 221 -48.23 95.55 -10.45
N ALA A 222 -48.68 94.73 -11.39
CA ALA A 222 -49.74 95.11 -12.33
C ALA A 222 -51.07 95.37 -11.61
N VAL A 223 -51.45 94.51 -10.66
CA VAL A 223 -52.68 94.68 -9.85
C VAL A 223 -52.61 95.94 -8.99
N ILE A 224 -51.46 96.25 -8.38
CA ILE A 224 -51.26 97.52 -7.64
C ILE A 224 -51.49 98.72 -8.58
N SER A 225 -50.90 98.69 -9.78
CA SER A 225 -51.08 99.74 -10.79
C SER A 225 -52.54 99.91 -11.19
N TYR A 226 -53.25 98.81 -11.48
CA TYR A 226 -54.65 98.85 -11.88
C TYR A 226 -55.57 99.32 -10.75
N ARG A 227 -55.40 98.83 -9.52
CA ARG A 227 -56.18 99.28 -8.35
C ARG A 227 -55.92 100.76 -8.03
N THR A 228 -54.66 101.20 -8.12
CA THR A 228 -54.31 102.61 -7.92
C THR A 228 -54.98 103.49 -8.98
N ALA A 229 -54.94 103.10 -10.25
CA ALA A 229 -55.60 103.84 -11.33
C ALA A 229 -57.14 103.83 -11.17
N GLU A 230 -57.74 102.71 -10.78
CA GLU A 230 -59.18 102.60 -10.53
C GLU A 230 -59.62 103.50 -9.38
N ILE A 231 -58.91 103.48 -8.25
CA ILE A 231 -59.25 104.30 -7.08
C ILE A 231 -59.04 105.79 -7.40
N LYS A 232 -57.96 106.18 -8.09
CA LYS A 232 -57.75 107.56 -8.56
C LYS A 232 -58.87 108.01 -9.49
N ALA A 233 -59.23 107.19 -10.47
CA ALA A 233 -60.34 107.50 -11.37
C ALA A 233 -61.67 107.65 -10.60
N LYS A 234 -61.92 106.83 -9.58
CA LYS A 234 -63.10 106.97 -8.72
C LYS A 234 -63.07 108.28 -7.92
N VAL A 235 -61.94 108.64 -7.31
CA VAL A 235 -61.76 109.92 -6.60
C VAL A 235 -61.99 111.10 -7.54
N ASP A 236 -61.40 111.07 -8.74
CA ASP A 236 -61.59 112.08 -9.77
C ASP A 236 -63.06 112.17 -10.22
N THR A 237 -63.74 111.04 -10.41
CA THR A 237 -65.17 111.05 -10.76
C THR A 237 -66.02 111.65 -9.65
N VAL A 238 -65.77 111.30 -8.37
CA VAL A 238 -66.51 111.85 -7.23
C VAL A 238 -66.26 113.36 -7.09
N TYR A 239 -65.00 113.78 -7.27
CA TYR A 239 -64.63 115.19 -7.28
C TYR A 239 -65.36 115.95 -8.41
N LEU A 240 -65.36 115.44 -9.64
CA LEU A 240 -66.04 116.04 -10.78
C LEU A 240 -67.58 116.03 -10.65
N THR A 241 -68.18 114.95 -10.14
CA THR A 241 -69.63 114.90 -9.90
C THR A 241 -70.05 115.85 -8.79
N SER A 242 -69.24 115.97 -7.73
CA SER A 242 -69.50 116.92 -6.65
C SER A 242 -69.47 118.37 -7.16
N LEU A 243 -68.61 118.68 -8.14
CA LEU A 243 -68.56 119.99 -8.80
C LEU A 243 -69.79 120.28 -9.68
N THR A 244 -70.39 119.25 -10.29
CA THR A 244 -71.59 119.41 -11.13
C THR A 244 -72.89 119.45 -10.34
N ASP A 245 -72.91 118.88 -9.13
CA ASP A 245 -74.10 118.84 -8.25
C ASP A 245 -74.33 120.15 -7.49
N TYR A 246 -73.43 121.14 -7.60
CA TYR A 246 -73.62 122.48 -7.02
C TYR A 246 -74.57 123.35 -7.88
N SER A 247 -75.70 123.74 -7.29
CA SER A 247 -76.58 124.79 -7.81
C SER A 247 -75.97 126.18 -7.55
N PRO A 248 -76.06 127.14 -8.48
CA PRO A 248 -75.43 128.47 -8.36
C PRO A 248 -75.92 129.34 -7.17
N GLY A 249 -76.82 128.84 -6.31
CA GLY A 249 -77.33 129.51 -5.12
C GLY A 249 -76.56 129.23 -3.80
N ASP A 250 -75.65 128.25 -3.77
CA ASP A 250 -74.93 127.82 -2.54
C ASP A 250 -73.50 128.39 -2.42
N LEU A 251 -73.14 129.36 -3.26
CA LEU A 251 -71.81 129.97 -3.25
C LEU A 251 -71.67 130.93 -2.05
N ILE A 252 -70.79 130.58 -1.11
CA ILE A 252 -70.38 131.44 -0.01
C ILE A 252 -69.70 132.69 -0.58
N VAL A 253 -70.17 133.88 -0.18
CA VAL A 253 -69.56 135.17 -0.51
C VAL A 253 -68.23 135.28 0.24
N ALA A 254 -67.15 134.79 -0.37
CA ALA A 254 -65.78 134.90 0.11
C ALA A 254 -64.93 135.72 -0.87
N SER A 255 -63.81 136.28 -0.38
CA SER A 255 -62.86 137.03 -1.22
C SER A 255 -62.27 136.12 -2.31
N GLU A 256 -61.99 136.67 -3.50
CA GLU A 256 -61.37 135.95 -4.61
C GLU A 256 -60.00 135.36 -4.22
N GLU A 257 -59.28 136.01 -3.29
CA GLU A 257 -58.02 135.52 -2.71
C GLU A 257 -58.23 134.30 -1.80
N GLU A 258 -59.25 134.32 -0.93
CA GLU A 258 -59.57 133.21 0.00
C GLU A 258 -60.06 131.95 -0.75
N LEU A 259 -60.82 132.13 -1.84
CA LEU A 259 -61.23 131.05 -2.72
C LEU A 259 -60.04 130.46 -3.49
N GLY A 260 -59.07 131.29 -3.87
CA GLY A 260 -57.82 130.87 -4.51
C GLY A 260 -56.97 130.00 -3.60
N GLU A 261 -56.77 130.42 -2.34
CA GLU A 261 -56.03 129.67 -1.33
C GLU A 261 -56.71 128.34 -1.00
N ARG A 262 -58.04 128.34 -0.81
CA ARG A 262 -58.81 127.11 -0.52
C ARG A 262 -58.76 126.10 -1.67
N LYS A 263 -58.77 126.57 -2.92
CA LYS A 263 -58.59 125.74 -4.11
C LYS A 263 -57.18 125.18 -4.21
N ALA A 264 -56.16 125.96 -3.83
CA ALA A 264 -54.78 125.49 -3.79
C ALA A 264 -54.58 124.42 -2.70
N ALA A 265 -55.11 124.64 -1.49
CA ALA A 265 -55.08 123.67 -0.40
C ALA A 265 -55.81 122.36 -0.74
N LEU A 266 -56.99 122.44 -1.37
CA LEU A 266 -57.73 121.25 -1.78
C LEU A 266 -56.99 120.45 -2.87
N LYS A 267 -56.27 121.13 -3.77
CA LYS A 267 -55.42 120.47 -4.77
C LYS A 267 -54.25 119.74 -4.12
N THR A 268 -53.59 120.36 -3.14
CA THR A 268 -52.49 119.70 -2.42
C THR A 268 -52.99 118.51 -1.62
N GLU A 269 -54.13 118.62 -0.94
CA GLU A 269 -54.75 117.49 -0.24
C GLU A 269 -55.14 116.35 -1.19
N LEU A 270 -55.61 116.67 -2.40
CA LEU A 270 -55.96 115.68 -3.42
C LEU A 270 -54.72 115.02 -4.03
N GLU A 271 -53.63 115.76 -4.23
CA GLU A 271 -52.33 115.22 -4.63
C GLU A 271 -51.75 114.31 -3.54
N ASP A 272 -51.82 114.72 -2.27
CA ASP A 272 -51.40 113.91 -1.13
C ASP A 272 -52.22 112.61 -1.04
N LEU A 273 -53.55 112.69 -1.15
CA LEU A 273 -54.44 111.53 -1.21
C LEU A 273 -54.07 110.59 -2.38
N HIS A 274 -53.76 111.13 -3.55
CA HIS A 274 -53.32 110.35 -4.70
C HIS A 274 -51.97 109.63 -4.49
N THR A 275 -51.09 110.15 -3.64
CA THR A 275 -49.86 109.44 -3.25
C THR A 275 -50.14 108.36 -2.21
N GLU A 276 -51.01 108.64 -1.23
CA GLU A 276 -51.37 107.68 -0.18
C GLU A 276 -52.12 106.45 -0.74
N ILE A 277 -53.01 106.65 -1.73
CA ILE A 277 -53.73 105.58 -2.42
C ILE A 277 -52.78 104.51 -2.98
N ALA A 278 -51.62 104.91 -3.52
CA ALA A 278 -50.64 103.96 -4.05
C ALA A 278 -50.05 103.08 -2.93
N SER A 279 -49.70 103.68 -1.79
CA SER A 279 -49.14 102.96 -0.64
C SER A 279 -50.15 102.00 0.01
N VAL A 280 -51.43 102.41 0.10
CA VAL A 280 -52.50 101.56 0.64
C VAL A 280 -52.83 100.42 -0.32
N ALA A 281 -52.87 100.69 -1.63
CA ALA A 281 -53.08 99.65 -2.64
C ALA A 281 -51.95 98.59 -2.62
N GLU A 282 -50.70 99.01 -2.44
CA GLU A 282 -49.56 98.11 -2.25
C GLU A 282 -49.72 97.26 -0.99
N MET A 283 -50.01 97.86 0.17
CA MET A 283 -50.22 97.13 1.43
C MET A 283 -51.35 96.09 1.34
N VAL A 284 -52.46 96.43 0.69
CA VAL A 284 -53.60 95.51 0.51
C VAL A 284 -53.22 94.36 -0.41
N VAL A 285 -52.58 94.61 -1.56
CA VAL A 285 -52.14 93.54 -2.47
C VAL A 285 -51.08 92.65 -1.82
N ASP A 286 -50.17 93.24 -1.04
CA ASP A 286 -49.17 92.50 -0.28
C ASP A 286 -49.82 91.55 0.74
N HIS A 287 -50.85 92.01 1.45
CA HIS A 287 -51.55 91.19 2.44
C HIS A 287 -52.50 90.15 1.81
N GLU A 288 -53.30 90.53 0.81
CA GLU A 288 -54.34 89.67 0.21
C GLU A 288 -53.77 88.62 -0.76
N LEU A 289 -52.72 88.97 -1.51
CA LEU A 289 -52.23 88.15 -2.61
C LEU A 289 -50.79 87.69 -2.37
N ARG A 290 -49.87 88.63 -2.16
CA ARG A 290 -48.44 88.30 -2.14
C ARG A 290 -48.04 87.41 -0.97
N LYS A 291 -48.47 87.72 0.25
CA LYS A 291 -48.18 86.91 1.45
C LYS A 291 -48.75 85.49 1.35
N PRO A 292 -50.06 85.29 1.06
CA PRO A 292 -50.60 83.93 0.90
C PRO A 292 -49.91 83.11 -0.19
N MET A 293 -49.52 83.73 -1.31
CA MET A 293 -48.80 83.04 -2.39
C MET A 293 -47.40 82.60 -1.95
N LYS A 294 -46.65 83.46 -1.26
CA LYS A 294 -45.34 83.12 -0.68
C LYS A 294 -45.46 82.03 0.39
N ASP A 295 -46.40 82.14 1.31
CA ASP A 295 -46.63 81.12 2.34
C ASP A 295 -47.00 79.77 1.74
N MET A 296 -47.81 79.74 0.68
CA MET A 296 -48.15 78.52 -0.04
C MET A 296 -46.93 77.93 -0.77
N GLN A 297 -46.09 78.77 -1.37
CA GLN A 297 -44.84 78.34 -2.01
C GLN A 297 -43.87 77.73 -0.99
N GLU A 298 -43.65 78.40 0.15
CA GLU A 298 -42.80 77.89 1.22
C GLU A 298 -43.32 76.56 1.80
N ARG A 299 -44.64 76.40 1.92
CA ARG A 299 -45.25 75.13 2.34
C ARG A 299 -44.99 74.03 1.33
N LYS A 300 -45.24 74.29 0.05
CA LYS A 300 -44.94 73.33 -1.03
C LYS A 300 -43.47 72.95 -1.07
N GLU A 301 -42.57 73.92 -0.88
CA GLU A 301 -41.13 73.68 -0.85
C GLU A 301 -40.72 72.86 0.38
N ARG A 302 -41.28 73.14 1.56
CA ARG A 302 -41.07 72.31 2.77
C ARG A 302 -41.57 70.88 2.55
N ASP A 303 -42.77 70.70 2.01
CA ASP A 303 -43.35 69.37 1.74
C ASP A 303 -42.52 68.60 0.70
N ALA A 304 -42.08 69.27 -0.36
CA ALA A 304 -41.20 68.69 -1.38
C ALA A 304 -39.82 68.30 -0.80
N ASN A 305 -39.22 69.17 0.02
CA ASN A 305 -37.95 68.89 0.69
C ASN A 305 -38.09 67.75 1.71
N GLN A 306 -39.21 67.68 2.45
CA GLN A 306 -39.47 66.60 3.38
C GLN A 306 -39.65 65.27 2.62
N ALA A 307 -40.45 65.24 1.56
CA ALA A 307 -40.60 64.07 0.70
C ALA A 307 -39.25 63.63 0.11
N ARG A 308 -38.47 64.58 -0.44
CA ARG A 308 -37.12 64.34 -0.96
C ARG A 308 -36.21 63.72 0.09
N SER A 309 -36.21 64.27 1.31
CA SER A 309 -35.40 63.76 2.42
C SER A 309 -35.83 62.35 2.85
N ALA A 310 -37.13 62.06 2.86
CA ALA A 310 -37.67 60.75 3.20
C ALA A 310 -37.28 59.70 2.15
N TRP A 311 -37.39 60.04 0.87
CA TRP A 311 -36.96 59.18 -0.22
C TRP A 311 -35.46 58.96 -0.23
N LEU A 312 -34.64 59.99 0.01
CA LEU A 312 -33.19 59.84 0.14
C LEU A 312 -32.82 58.94 1.33
N ASN A 313 -33.47 59.12 2.49
CA ASN A 313 -33.27 58.24 3.63
C ASN A 313 -33.67 56.79 3.31
N TYR A 314 -34.77 56.58 2.59
CA TYR A 314 -35.16 55.25 2.12
C TYR A 314 -34.09 54.62 1.22
N VAL A 315 -33.54 55.37 0.26
CA VAL A 315 -32.45 54.89 -0.61
C VAL A 315 -31.20 54.55 0.18
N VAL A 316 -30.77 55.44 1.09
CA VAL A 316 -29.57 55.21 1.90
C VAL A 316 -29.73 54.01 2.83
N THR A 317 -30.87 53.89 3.52
CA THR A 317 -31.14 52.78 4.44
C THR A 317 -31.28 51.45 3.71
N THR A 318 -31.87 51.42 2.51
CA THR A 318 -31.94 50.20 1.70
C THR A 318 -30.58 49.76 1.19
N LEU A 319 -29.73 50.70 0.73
CA LEU A 319 -28.36 50.41 0.33
C LEU A 319 -27.49 49.94 1.50
N ASP A 320 -27.60 50.57 2.67
CA ASP A 320 -26.91 50.15 3.90
C ASP A 320 -27.35 48.74 4.34
N TYR A 321 -28.64 48.45 4.27
CA TYR A 321 -29.16 47.11 4.56
C TYR A 321 -28.63 46.05 3.57
N MET A 322 -28.63 46.35 2.26
CA MET A 322 -28.05 45.48 1.24
C MET A 322 -26.55 45.23 1.51
N ALA A 323 -25.79 46.27 1.86
CA ALA A 323 -24.36 46.16 2.16
C ALA A 323 -24.07 45.30 3.40
N LYS A 324 -24.78 45.54 4.52
CA LYS A 324 -24.64 44.75 5.76
C LYS A 324 -24.98 43.28 5.54
N ARG A 325 -26.03 43.00 4.76
CA ARG A 325 -26.41 41.64 4.42
C ARG A 325 -25.35 40.98 3.53
N LEU A 326 -24.83 41.69 2.53
CA LEU A 326 -23.74 41.18 1.68
C LEU A 326 -22.50 40.84 2.51
N ASP A 327 -22.13 41.66 3.48
CA ASP A 327 -21.02 41.38 4.41
C ASP A 327 -21.26 40.13 5.26
N THR A 328 -22.48 39.96 5.77
CA THR A 328 -22.90 38.75 6.51
C THR A 328 -22.81 37.49 5.65
N VAL A 329 -23.25 37.56 4.39
CA VAL A 329 -23.15 36.44 3.44
C VAL A 329 -21.70 36.17 3.07
N THR A 330 -20.89 37.21 2.91
CA THR A 330 -19.47 37.09 2.56
C THR A 330 -18.68 36.43 3.69
N THR A 331 -18.90 36.84 4.93
CA THR A 331 -18.30 36.21 6.11
C THR A 331 -18.73 34.75 6.26
N TYR A 332 -20.01 34.44 6.05
CA TYR A 332 -20.50 33.06 6.04
C TYR A 332 -19.83 32.22 4.95
N THR A 333 -19.73 32.75 3.72
CA THR A 333 -19.07 32.07 2.59
C THR A 333 -17.60 31.75 2.91
N LYS A 334 -16.87 32.72 3.48
CA LYS A 334 -15.48 32.52 3.91
C LYS A 334 -15.36 31.38 4.92
N ASN A 335 -16.24 31.33 5.92
CA ASN A 335 -16.21 30.26 6.92
C ASN A 335 -16.44 28.87 6.29
N VAL A 336 -17.36 28.76 5.31
CA VAL A 336 -17.61 27.51 4.59
C VAL A 336 -16.40 27.12 3.74
N ASP A 337 -15.74 28.07 3.10
CA ASP A 337 -14.54 27.83 2.30
C ASP A 337 -13.33 27.43 3.17
N GLU A 338 -13.10 28.11 4.29
CA GLU A 338 -12.08 27.75 5.28
C GLU A 338 -12.32 26.35 5.85
N PHE A 339 -13.59 26.02 6.15
CA PHE A 339 -13.96 24.67 6.60
C PHE A 339 -13.71 23.61 5.52
N GLN A 340 -14.01 23.93 4.24
CA GLN A 340 -13.67 23.04 3.13
C GLN A 340 -12.16 22.82 3.01
N GLU A 341 -11.35 23.87 3.13
CA GLU A 341 -9.89 23.75 3.08
C GLU A 341 -9.36 22.87 4.23
N ALA A 342 -9.90 23.06 5.44
CA ALA A 342 -9.56 22.23 6.60
C ALA A 342 -9.92 20.75 6.36
N VAL A 343 -11.11 20.47 5.84
CA VAL A 343 -11.57 19.11 5.49
C VAL A 343 -10.70 18.50 4.39
N ALA A 344 -10.32 19.28 3.37
CA ALA A 344 -9.42 18.83 2.30
C ALA A 344 -8.02 18.51 2.82
N HIS A 345 -7.49 19.31 3.75
CA HIS A 345 -6.21 19.05 4.40
C HIS A 345 -6.26 17.78 5.26
N ILE A 346 -7.32 17.59 6.06
CA ILE A 346 -7.53 16.37 6.86
C ILE A 346 -7.64 15.14 5.95
N ASN A 347 -8.37 15.24 4.84
CA ASN A 347 -8.42 14.21 3.80
C ASN A 347 -7.03 13.84 3.29
N GLN A 348 -6.21 14.82 2.93
CA GLN A 348 -4.87 14.58 2.41
C GLN A 348 -3.96 13.92 3.46
N VAL A 349 -3.98 14.40 4.70
CA VAL A 349 -3.19 13.84 5.81
C VAL A 349 -3.63 12.40 6.12
N THR A 350 -4.93 12.16 6.14
CA THR A 350 -5.51 10.82 6.37
C THR A 350 -5.11 9.86 5.26
N ALA A 351 -5.22 10.27 3.99
CA ALA A 351 -4.81 9.45 2.85
C ALA A 351 -3.32 9.09 2.88
N LYS A 352 -2.44 10.05 3.21
CA LYS A 352 -1.00 9.80 3.38
C LYS A 352 -0.74 8.78 4.49
N ARG A 353 -1.36 8.99 5.66
CA ARG A 353 -1.17 8.11 6.82
C ARG A 353 -1.67 6.69 6.56
N MET A 354 -2.80 6.52 5.87
CA MET A 354 -3.31 5.21 5.46
C MET A 354 -2.40 4.51 4.42
N GLN A 355 -1.81 5.27 3.50
CA GLN A 355 -0.86 4.72 2.53
C GLN A 355 0.42 4.19 3.20
N ASP A 356 0.92 4.89 4.22
CA ASP A 356 2.08 4.47 4.99
C ASP A 356 1.81 3.20 5.81
N MET A 357 0.59 3.07 6.37
CA MET A 357 0.18 1.85 7.08
C MET A 357 0.08 0.62 6.17
N THR A 358 -0.35 0.78 4.93
CA THR A 358 -0.42 -0.33 3.96
C THR A 358 0.98 -0.79 3.51
N LYS A 359 1.97 0.12 3.46
CA LYS A 359 3.36 -0.19 3.07
C LYS A 359 4.15 -0.95 4.13
N GLU A 360 3.91 -0.71 5.43
CA GLU A 360 4.58 -1.46 6.50
C GLU A 360 4.14 -2.95 6.58
N VAL A 361 2.97 -3.30 6.02
CA VAL A 361 2.46 -4.68 6.01
C VAL A 361 3.07 -5.53 4.88
N SER A 362 3.66 -4.91 3.85
CA SER A 362 4.33 -5.61 2.73
C SER A 362 5.81 -5.93 2.99
N GLY A 363 6.11 -6.62 4.09
CA GLY A 363 7.32 -7.45 4.18
C GLY A 363 7.11 -8.77 3.41
N PRO A 364 8.14 -9.48 2.94
CA PRO A 364 7.99 -10.65 2.08
C PRO A 364 7.26 -11.78 2.82
N GLY A 365 5.97 -11.95 2.50
CA GLY A 365 5.10 -12.93 3.12
C GLY A 365 5.44 -14.35 2.68
N ILE A 366 6.04 -15.12 3.58
CA ILE A 366 6.08 -16.58 3.49
C ILE A 366 4.63 -17.08 3.57
N ARG A 367 4.13 -17.61 2.46
CA ARG A 367 2.80 -18.21 2.34
C ARG A 367 2.71 -19.43 3.25
N ARG A 368 1.88 -19.38 4.29
CA ARG A 368 1.42 -20.58 5.01
C ARG A 368 -0.10 -20.68 4.98
N ALA A 369 -0.55 -21.89 4.70
CA ALA A 369 -1.89 -22.26 4.31
C ALA A 369 -2.96 -21.89 5.35
N LYS A 370 -4.12 -21.51 4.83
CA LYS A 370 -5.37 -21.27 5.57
C LYS A 370 -5.86 -22.59 6.16
N SER A 371 -6.13 -22.61 7.46
CA SER A 371 -7.04 -23.57 8.06
C SER A 371 -8.11 -22.83 8.89
N SER A 372 -9.27 -23.43 8.89
CA SER A 372 -10.61 -22.90 9.10
C SER A 372 -10.93 -22.47 10.53
N ARG A 373 -11.85 -21.49 10.59
CA ARG A 373 -12.71 -21.03 11.69
C ARG A 373 -13.13 -22.13 12.67
N ASN A 374 -13.16 -21.80 13.97
CA ASN A 374 -14.41 -21.64 14.72
C ASN A 374 -14.25 -20.87 16.05
N SER A 375 -15.30 -20.10 16.31
CA SER A 375 -15.68 -19.21 17.41
C SER A 375 -15.64 -19.83 18.82
N ILE A 376 -15.43 -19.02 19.87
CA ILE A 376 -16.43 -18.65 20.91
C ILE A 376 -15.83 -17.61 21.88
N PHE A 377 -16.60 -16.54 22.08
CA PHE A 377 -16.35 -15.34 22.88
C PHE A 377 -16.31 -15.57 24.41
N SER A 378 -15.61 -14.70 25.15
CA SER A 378 -16.05 -14.16 26.46
C SER A 378 -15.32 -12.84 26.79
N PRO A 379 -15.94 -11.90 27.54
CA PRO A 379 -15.62 -10.47 27.45
C PRO A 379 -14.69 -9.90 28.54
N ALA A 380 -14.06 -8.81 28.12
CA ALA A 380 -13.35 -7.72 28.80
C ALA A 380 -13.42 -7.54 30.33
N LEU A 381 -12.22 -7.43 30.94
CA LEU A 381 -11.97 -6.67 32.17
C LEU A 381 -11.24 -5.36 31.82
N LYS A 382 -11.88 -4.22 32.14
CA LYS A 382 -11.32 -2.88 31.99
C LYS A 382 -10.43 -2.57 33.21
N LEU A 383 -9.14 -2.32 33.00
CA LEU A 383 -8.24 -1.78 34.04
C LEU A 383 -8.04 -0.27 33.81
N LYS A 384 -8.39 0.52 34.83
CA LYS A 384 -8.11 1.96 34.91
C LYS A 384 -6.63 2.18 35.26
N PRO A 385 -5.98 3.25 34.79
CA PRO A 385 -4.60 3.57 35.19
C PRO A 385 -4.58 4.25 36.57
N THR A 386 -3.74 3.72 37.47
CA THR A 386 -3.37 4.33 38.76
C THR A 386 -2.19 5.29 38.59
N LYS A 387 -2.14 6.32 39.44
CA LYS A 387 -1.16 7.43 39.47
C LYS A 387 0.28 6.96 39.23
N ALA A 388 0.96 7.61 38.28
CA ALA A 388 2.39 7.43 38.03
C ALA A 388 3.23 8.36 38.92
N LEU A 389 4.44 7.90 39.24
CA LEU A 389 5.48 8.65 39.96
C LEU A 389 5.95 9.87 39.14
N ASP A 390 6.18 11.01 39.81
CA ASP A 390 6.63 12.26 39.16
C ASP A 390 8.14 12.18 38.84
N LEU A 391 8.49 11.60 37.68
CA LEU A 391 9.86 11.53 37.15
C LEU A 391 10.12 12.65 36.14
N PRO A 392 11.37 13.15 35.99
CA PRO A 392 11.74 14.08 34.94
C PRO A 392 11.36 13.56 33.54
N VAL A 393 10.81 14.44 32.68
CA VAL A 393 10.26 14.10 31.35
C VAL A 393 11.27 13.34 30.47
N ALA A 394 12.55 13.71 30.51
CA ALA A 394 13.60 13.03 29.75
C ALA A 394 13.79 11.54 30.16
N LEU A 395 13.60 11.22 31.44
CA LEU A 395 13.68 9.84 31.93
C LEU A 395 12.40 9.06 31.62
N GLN A 396 11.24 9.71 31.63
CA GLN A 396 9.98 9.09 31.20
C GLN A 396 10.04 8.70 29.72
N ASP A 397 10.57 9.57 28.86
CA ASP A 397 10.72 9.29 27.43
C ASP A 397 11.76 8.19 27.18
N ALA A 398 12.90 8.20 27.87
CA ALA A 398 13.89 7.13 27.76
C ALA A 398 13.32 5.76 28.16
N LEU A 399 12.52 5.69 29.24
CA LEU A 399 11.85 4.46 29.67
C LEU A 399 10.75 4.01 28.70
N ARG A 400 10.02 4.94 28.08
CA ARG A 400 9.05 4.65 27.01
C ARG A 400 9.73 4.11 25.76
N HIS A 401 10.83 4.73 25.32
CA HIS A 401 11.64 4.23 24.20
C HIS A 401 12.22 2.84 24.50
N ALA A 402 12.62 2.61 25.76
CA ALA A 402 13.05 1.30 26.22
C ALA A 402 11.90 0.31 26.47
N SER A 403 10.62 0.69 26.28
CA SER A 403 9.43 -0.14 26.57
C SER A 403 9.37 -0.69 28.00
N ILE A 404 9.78 0.09 28.99
CA ILE A 404 9.74 -0.28 30.42
C ILE A 404 8.58 0.47 31.08
N SER A 405 7.68 -0.28 31.75
CA SER A 405 6.52 0.30 32.44
C SER A 405 6.96 1.11 33.67
N PHE A 406 6.43 2.32 33.81
CA PHE A 406 6.77 3.27 34.88
C PHE A 406 5.70 3.34 36.00
N ASN A 407 4.76 2.40 36.05
CA ASN A 407 3.63 2.38 37.00
C ASN A 407 4.02 1.91 38.42
N GLN A 408 5.17 2.31 38.94
CA GLN A 408 5.68 1.83 40.23
C GLN A 408 5.64 2.93 41.28
N ASP A 409 5.30 2.56 42.52
CA ASP A 409 5.05 3.51 43.63
C ASP A 409 6.34 4.03 44.31
N SER A 410 7.53 3.56 43.91
CA SER A 410 8.80 4.08 44.44
C SER A 410 9.98 3.96 43.46
N VAL A 411 10.94 4.87 43.57
CA VAL A 411 12.17 4.88 42.76
C VAL A 411 13.02 3.62 42.96
N LYS A 412 13.04 3.06 44.19
CA LYS A 412 13.75 1.80 44.49
C LYS A 412 13.12 0.60 43.78
N ALA A 413 11.79 0.56 43.68
CA ALA A 413 11.10 -0.47 42.91
C ALA A 413 11.46 -0.35 41.41
N LEU A 414 11.48 0.88 40.88
CA LEU A 414 11.81 1.14 39.47
C LEU A 414 13.22 0.68 39.13
N GLN A 415 14.18 0.93 40.02
CA GLN A 415 15.55 0.47 39.85
C GLN A 415 15.66 -1.06 39.85
N LYS A 416 14.93 -1.75 40.74
CA LYS A 416 14.89 -3.21 40.79
C LYS A 416 14.28 -3.80 39.52
N SER A 417 13.16 -3.22 39.06
CA SER A 417 12.50 -3.58 37.81
C SER A 417 13.43 -3.39 36.60
N LEU A 418 14.15 -2.27 36.54
CA LEU A 418 15.12 -2.01 35.49
C LEU A 418 16.23 -3.09 35.46
N ALA A 419 16.79 -3.43 36.62
CA ALA A 419 17.81 -4.48 36.73
C ALA A 419 17.28 -5.86 36.29
N GLU A 420 16.06 -6.22 36.70
CA GLU A 420 15.39 -7.46 36.26
C GLU A 420 15.17 -7.47 34.75
N THR A 421 14.65 -6.38 34.16
CA THR A 421 14.47 -6.29 32.71
C THR A 421 15.77 -6.35 31.93
N GLN A 422 16.86 -5.80 32.47
CA GLN A 422 18.18 -5.88 31.84
C GLN A 422 18.68 -7.33 31.81
N ILE A 423 18.56 -8.05 32.93
CA ILE A 423 18.93 -9.47 33.01
C ILE A 423 18.07 -10.29 32.05
N GLU A 424 16.75 -10.08 32.04
CA GLU A 424 15.85 -10.78 31.11
C GLU A 424 16.20 -10.55 29.64
N ARG A 425 16.54 -9.31 29.27
CA ARG A 425 16.91 -8.97 27.89
C ARG A 425 18.24 -9.57 27.50
N SER A 426 19.23 -9.53 28.38
CA SER A 426 20.53 -10.17 28.15
C SER A 426 20.39 -11.68 27.96
N LYS A 427 19.54 -12.33 28.77
CA LYS A 427 19.23 -13.75 28.63
C LYS A 427 18.50 -14.05 27.33
N LYS A 428 17.48 -13.26 26.97
CA LYS A 428 16.77 -13.41 25.69
C LYS A 428 17.69 -13.24 24.48
N LEU A 429 18.67 -12.33 24.55
CA LEU A 429 19.66 -12.15 23.50
C LEU A 429 20.55 -13.40 23.38
N GLN A 430 21.02 -13.95 24.50
CA GLN A 430 21.78 -15.20 24.50
C GLN A 430 20.97 -16.36 23.93
N ASP A 431 19.72 -16.52 24.36
CA ASP A 431 18.82 -17.58 23.87
C ASP A 431 18.56 -17.46 22.35
N LEU A 432 18.47 -16.23 21.82
CA LEU A 432 18.35 -16.00 20.38
C LEU A 432 19.63 -16.38 19.64
N TYR A 433 20.80 -16.01 20.17
CA TYR A 433 22.09 -16.37 19.59
C TYR A 433 22.26 -17.90 19.52
N ASP A 434 21.96 -18.61 20.61
CA ASP A 434 22.08 -20.06 20.67
C ASP A 434 21.06 -20.74 19.73
N SER A 435 19.84 -20.21 19.65
CA SER A 435 18.80 -20.70 18.72
C SER A 435 19.18 -20.49 17.25
N ASP A 436 19.74 -19.33 16.89
CA ASP A 436 20.14 -19.04 15.51
C ASP A 436 21.38 -19.86 15.12
N SER A 437 22.33 -20.02 16.03
CA SER A 437 23.50 -20.89 15.82
C SER A 437 23.09 -22.35 15.62
N SER A 438 22.19 -22.88 16.46
CA SER A 438 21.72 -24.26 16.32
C SER A 438 20.89 -24.48 15.04
N SER A 439 20.02 -23.52 14.71
CA SER A 439 19.20 -23.56 13.49
C SER A 439 20.07 -23.57 12.22
N THR A 440 21.09 -22.70 12.16
CA THR A 440 22.00 -22.65 11.01
C THR A 440 22.83 -23.92 10.89
N GLN A 441 23.33 -24.48 12.00
CA GLN A 441 24.03 -25.77 12.00
C GLN A 441 23.14 -26.92 11.53
N ALA A 442 21.87 -26.96 11.95
CA ALA A 442 20.92 -28.00 11.53
C ALA A 442 20.67 -27.96 10.02
N VAL A 443 20.48 -26.76 9.44
CA VAL A 443 20.30 -26.58 7.99
C VAL A 443 21.54 -27.04 7.22
N LEU A 444 22.75 -26.72 7.72
CA LEU A 444 23.99 -27.17 7.09
C LEU A 444 24.14 -28.69 7.15
N ALA A 445 23.86 -29.31 8.30
CA ALA A 445 23.91 -30.76 8.47
C ALA A 445 22.94 -31.48 7.53
N GLU A 446 21.71 -30.98 7.38
CA GLU A 446 20.73 -31.53 6.43
C GLU A 446 21.26 -31.48 4.99
N ARG A 447 21.86 -30.34 4.59
CA ARG A 447 22.43 -30.17 3.25
C ARG A 447 23.60 -31.11 2.97
N PHE A 448 24.52 -31.27 3.91
CA PHE A 448 25.64 -32.19 3.76
C PHE A 448 25.19 -33.65 3.74
N SER A 449 24.27 -34.04 4.62
CA SER A 449 23.75 -35.41 4.64
C SER A 449 23.06 -35.80 3.34
N LYS A 450 22.33 -34.86 2.72
CA LYS A 450 21.73 -35.06 1.41
C LYS A 450 22.78 -35.18 0.31
N ALA A 451 23.81 -34.33 0.32
CA ALA A 451 24.90 -34.42 -0.65
C ALA A 451 25.64 -35.76 -0.57
N ASP A 452 25.91 -36.25 0.64
CA ASP A 452 26.53 -37.57 0.85
C ASP A 452 25.64 -38.73 0.37
N ALA A 453 24.32 -38.63 0.59
CA ALA A 453 23.37 -39.62 0.10
C ALA A 453 23.34 -39.64 -1.44
N ASP A 454 23.34 -38.46 -2.07
CA ASP A 454 23.38 -38.31 -3.53
C ASP A 454 24.70 -38.86 -4.10
N LEU A 455 25.84 -38.62 -3.45
CA LEU A 455 27.14 -39.19 -3.86
C LEU A 455 27.15 -40.72 -3.79
N ARG A 456 26.62 -41.32 -2.71
CA ARG A 456 26.49 -42.77 -2.62
C ARG A 456 25.57 -43.35 -3.68
N LEU A 457 24.50 -42.63 -4.03
CA LEU A 457 23.57 -43.01 -5.09
C LEU A 457 24.21 -42.95 -6.47
N ILE A 458 25.19 -42.06 -6.70
CA ILE A 458 25.95 -41.98 -7.96
C ILE A 458 27.03 -43.07 -8.03
N PHE A 459 27.78 -43.31 -6.95
CA PHE A 459 28.86 -44.30 -6.95
C PHE A 459 28.35 -45.75 -6.93
N GLY A 460 27.21 -46.02 -6.27
CA GLY A 460 26.65 -47.37 -6.20
C GLY A 460 26.43 -48.02 -7.57
N PRO A 461 25.73 -47.35 -8.52
CA PRO A 461 25.57 -47.83 -9.89
C PRO A 461 26.88 -47.88 -10.68
N LEU A 462 27.78 -46.90 -10.48
CA LEU A 462 29.05 -46.81 -11.20
C LEU A 462 29.97 -48.02 -10.94
N TYR A 463 29.98 -48.53 -9.70
CA TYR A 463 30.79 -49.68 -9.30
C TYR A 463 29.99 -51.01 -9.26
N LYS A 464 28.74 -51.02 -9.74
CA LYS A 464 27.88 -52.21 -9.64
C LYS A 464 28.30 -53.34 -10.58
N HIS A 465 28.86 -53.00 -11.72
CA HIS A 465 29.15 -53.93 -12.81
C HIS A 465 30.67 -54.16 -13.00
N THR A 466 31.48 -53.70 -12.05
CA THR A 466 32.94 -53.80 -12.08
C THR A 466 33.41 -55.00 -11.24
N PRO A 467 33.89 -56.10 -11.84
CA PRO A 467 34.47 -57.20 -11.07
C PRO A 467 35.85 -56.84 -10.50
N PHE A 468 36.61 -55.96 -11.18
CA PHE A 468 37.94 -55.49 -10.78
C PHE A 468 38.13 -53.99 -11.08
N ARG A 469 39.37 -53.48 -10.99
CA ARG A 469 39.76 -52.05 -10.89
C ARG A 469 39.27 -51.12 -12.01
N GLN A 470 38.90 -51.62 -13.19
CA GLN A 470 38.41 -50.80 -14.30
C GLN A 470 36.89 -50.62 -14.27
N VAL A 471 36.44 -49.38 -14.50
CA VAL A 471 35.02 -48.99 -14.42
C VAL A 471 34.30 -49.31 -15.73
N ASN A 472 33.57 -50.43 -15.75
CA ASN A 472 32.70 -50.83 -16.85
C ASN A 472 31.25 -50.41 -16.54
N LEU A 473 30.70 -49.55 -17.41
CA LEU A 473 29.34 -49.00 -17.29
C LEU A 473 28.27 -49.97 -17.80
N THR A 474 28.68 -50.99 -18.56
CA THR A 474 27.83 -52.01 -19.17
C THR A 474 28.02 -53.36 -18.48
N ASP A 475 26.94 -54.15 -18.39
CA ASP A 475 27.04 -55.52 -17.91
C ASP A 475 27.71 -56.38 -18.99
N SER A 476 28.90 -56.91 -18.71
CA SER A 476 29.67 -57.74 -19.64
C SER A 476 28.90 -58.96 -20.18
N LYS A 477 27.85 -59.41 -19.49
CA LYS A 477 26.97 -60.48 -19.99
C LYS A 477 26.05 -59.98 -21.09
N LEU A 478 25.50 -58.78 -20.92
CA LEU A 478 24.61 -58.15 -21.90
C LEU A 478 25.37 -57.78 -23.17
N GLU A 479 26.61 -57.31 -23.03
CA GLU A 479 27.49 -56.97 -24.15
C GLU A 479 27.83 -58.21 -24.99
N ARG A 480 28.13 -59.33 -24.33
CA ARG A 480 28.30 -60.64 -25.01
C ARG A 480 27.03 -61.18 -25.65
N GLU A 481 25.85 -60.90 -25.09
CA GLU A 481 24.58 -61.25 -25.72
C GLU A 481 24.29 -60.36 -26.94
N LEU A 482 24.68 -59.09 -26.90
CA LEU A 482 24.58 -58.14 -28.00
C LEU A 482 25.51 -58.53 -29.16
N GLU A 483 26.78 -58.84 -28.87
CA GLU A 483 27.72 -59.34 -29.87
C GLU A 483 27.22 -60.61 -30.55
N LYS A 484 26.61 -61.52 -29.79
CA LYS A 484 25.98 -62.72 -30.37
C LYS A 484 24.80 -62.39 -31.27
N MET A 485 23.94 -61.45 -30.85
CA MET A 485 22.83 -61.00 -31.70
C MET A 485 23.31 -60.29 -32.96
N ASP A 486 24.39 -59.51 -32.88
CA ASP A 486 24.99 -58.85 -34.04
C ASP A 486 25.58 -59.89 -35.01
N GLN A 487 26.26 -60.92 -34.51
CA GLN A 487 26.72 -62.05 -35.32
C GLN A 487 25.56 -62.81 -35.96
N GLU A 488 24.48 -63.07 -35.21
CA GLU A 488 23.27 -63.70 -35.75
C GLU A 488 22.57 -62.82 -36.81
N LEU A 489 22.63 -61.49 -36.66
CA LEU A 489 22.11 -60.53 -37.64
C LEU A 489 22.96 -60.48 -38.91
N ASP A 490 24.28 -60.51 -38.77
CA ASP A 490 25.21 -60.57 -39.90
C ASP A 490 25.04 -61.88 -40.67
N ASP A 491 24.95 -63.01 -39.97
CA ASP A 491 24.67 -64.32 -40.57
C ASP A 491 23.31 -64.33 -41.28
N ALA A 492 22.27 -63.73 -40.68
CA ALA A 492 20.96 -63.59 -41.30
C ALA A 492 21.00 -62.65 -42.52
N SER A 493 21.81 -61.59 -42.47
CA SER A 493 22.02 -60.67 -43.58
C SER A 493 22.72 -61.35 -44.75
N GLU A 494 23.78 -62.11 -44.49
CA GLU A 494 24.47 -62.92 -45.50
C GLU A 494 23.55 -64.00 -46.08
N GLN A 495 22.72 -64.66 -45.26
CA GLN A 495 21.72 -65.60 -45.75
C GLN A 495 20.68 -64.94 -46.66
N LEU A 496 20.25 -63.72 -46.34
CA LEU A 496 19.33 -62.95 -47.16
C LEU A 496 19.99 -62.54 -48.49
N LEU A 497 21.24 -62.07 -48.44
CA LEU A 497 22.05 -61.71 -49.62
C LEU A 497 22.27 -62.92 -50.55
N ASN A 498 22.51 -64.09 -49.96
CA ASN A 498 22.63 -65.36 -50.69
C ASN A 498 21.29 -65.85 -51.26
N ALA A 499 20.18 -65.63 -50.55
CA ALA A 499 18.84 -65.95 -51.05
C ALA A 499 18.45 -65.04 -52.23
N GLU A 500 18.72 -63.74 -52.14
CA GLU A 500 18.49 -62.77 -53.22
C GLU A 500 19.37 -63.09 -54.45
N ALA A 501 20.65 -63.45 -54.23
CA ALA A 501 21.55 -63.89 -55.30
C ALA A 501 21.08 -65.20 -55.97
N ASN A 502 20.48 -66.13 -55.22
CA ASN A 502 19.91 -67.36 -55.76
C ASN A 502 18.59 -67.14 -56.51
N GLU A 503 17.73 -66.21 -56.09
CA GLU A 503 16.51 -65.85 -56.83
C GLU A 503 16.80 -65.01 -58.10
N LEU A 504 17.93 -64.31 -58.14
CA LEU A 504 18.43 -63.58 -59.32
C LEU A 504 19.36 -64.42 -60.22
N SER A 505 19.61 -65.68 -59.86
CA SER A 505 20.45 -66.59 -60.63
C SER A 505 19.77 -67.00 -61.93
N LEU A 506 20.35 -66.59 -63.08
CA LEU A 506 20.00 -67.00 -64.45
C LEU A 506 20.07 -68.53 -64.71
N SER A 507 20.36 -69.33 -63.67
CA SER A 507 20.45 -70.78 -63.72
C SER A 507 19.19 -71.50 -63.20
N ASP A 508 18.21 -70.79 -62.63
CA ASP A 508 16.94 -71.39 -62.19
C ASP A 508 16.13 -71.90 -63.41
N PRO A 509 15.71 -73.18 -63.43
CA PRO A 509 14.91 -73.75 -64.53
C PRO A 509 13.63 -72.96 -64.83
N LYS A 510 13.04 -72.25 -63.86
CA LYS A 510 11.85 -71.41 -64.07
C LYS A 510 12.16 -70.11 -64.80
N VAL A 511 13.31 -69.48 -64.49
CA VAL A 511 13.79 -68.27 -65.17
C VAL A 511 14.24 -68.59 -66.60
N ARG A 512 14.90 -69.74 -66.82
CA ARG A 512 15.20 -70.25 -68.18
C ARG A 512 13.93 -70.52 -69.00
N ALA A 513 12.91 -71.13 -68.40
CA ALA A 513 11.64 -71.39 -69.07
C ALA A 513 10.88 -70.09 -69.43
N PHE A 514 11.01 -69.04 -68.62
CA PHE A 514 10.43 -67.72 -68.89
C PHE A 514 11.16 -66.98 -70.02
N ILE A 515 12.50 -66.96 -70.00
CA ILE A 515 13.32 -66.36 -71.07
C ILE A 515 13.08 -67.08 -72.40
N ALA A 516 12.97 -68.41 -72.40
CA ALA A 516 12.66 -69.18 -73.61
C ALA A 516 11.24 -68.95 -74.16
N LYS A 517 10.30 -68.44 -73.34
CA LYS A 517 8.90 -68.23 -73.73
C LYS A 517 8.60 -66.76 -74.13
N HIS A 518 9.44 -65.81 -73.72
CA HIS A 518 9.20 -64.37 -73.97
C HIS A 518 10.44 -63.60 -74.47
N GLY A 519 11.58 -64.26 -74.67
CA GLY A 519 12.81 -63.68 -75.21
C GLY A 519 13.07 -64.09 -76.66
N ARG A 520 12.37 -63.42 -77.60
CA ARG A 520 12.35 -63.62 -79.07
C ARG A 520 11.62 -64.86 -79.61
#